data_AF-Q57934-F1
#
_entry.id   AF-Q57934-F1
#
_cell.length_a   1.000
_cell.length_b   1.000
_cell.length_c   1.000
_cell.angle_alpha   90.00
_cell.angle_beta   90.00
_cell.angle_gamma   90.00
#
_symmetry.space_group_name_H-M   'P 1'
#
loop_
_entity.id
_entity.type
_entity.pdbx_description
1 polymer ?
#
loop_
_entity_poly.entity_id
_entity_poly.type
_entity_poly.pdbx_seq_one_letter_code
_entity_poly.pdbx_strand_id
1 'polypeptide(L)'
;MITLIEIKKSLDEILSKIDGDKKYINEVAKKITPITYKLLYINETKCIRCNLCYKECPVDAIEKAKVKKSAKIIEDKCVKCEICAQTCPVGAIYVIEGRAEIEDSEVHYTIKEKSIPHRKIRLKKYELDENTCIKCGICARFCPTNAIKAVRRKSIEVNLDLCMGCGACAEVCPKKCIKVERELGEVIKTRDIEVDKNLCVGCLVCIEECPINAIDQDGDKVKINKDKCILCGRCVDVCPTNAIKMWEKK
;
A
#
# COMPACT_ATOMS: atom_id res chain seq x y z
N MET A 1 -7.79 14.76 -8.05
CA MET A 1 -8.61 15.42 -7.01
C MET A 1 -8.57 14.48 -5.82
N ILE A 2 -7.91 14.87 -4.73
CA ILE A 2 -7.96 14.09 -3.49
C ILE A 2 -9.37 14.32 -2.94
N THR A 3 -10.22 13.29 -2.95
CA THR A 3 -11.52 13.38 -2.30
C THR A 3 -11.28 13.44 -0.81
N LEU A 4 -11.69 14.55 -0.19
CA LEU A 4 -11.57 14.82 1.24
C LEU A 4 -12.98 15.02 1.78
N ILE A 5 -13.35 14.23 2.79
CA ILE A 5 -14.59 14.40 3.54
C ILE A 5 -14.20 14.84 4.94
N GLU A 6 -14.75 15.97 5.38
CA GLU A 6 -14.54 16.52 6.71
C GLU A 6 -15.87 16.63 7.44
N ILE A 7 -15.90 16.15 8.68
CA ILE A 7 -17.04 16.29 9.59
C ILE A 7 -16.51 16.87 10.89
N LYS A 8 -17.17 17.94 11.35
CA LYS A 8 -16.88 18.58 12.63
C LYS A 8 -18.04 18.37 13.58
N LYS A 9 -17.74 18.06 14.84
CA LYS A 9 -18.72 17.99 15.92
C LYS A 9 -18.22 18.76 17.14
N SER A 10 -19.12 19.45 17.83
CA SER A 10 -18.80 20.12 19.09
C SER A 10 -18.34 19.09 20.13
N LEU A 11 -17.17 19.32 20.72
CA LEU A 11 -16.68 18.49 21.81
C LEU A 11 -17.59 18.63 23.05
N ASP A 12 -18.01 19.86 23.38
CA ASP A 12 -18.90 20.11 24.52
C ASP A 12 -20.24 19.37 24.39
N GLU A 13 -20.82 19.32 23.19
CA GLU A 13 -22.04 18.55 22.95
C GLU A 13 -21.83 17.05 23.21
N ILE A 14 -20.67 16.51 22.81
CA ILE A 14 -20.32 15.10 23.05
C ILE A 14 -20.11 14.86 24.55
N LEU A 15 -19.32 15.70 25.23
CA LEU A 15 -18.99 15.55 26.64
C LEU A 15 -20.21 15.76 27.56
N SER A 16 -21.18 16.58 27.14
CA SER A 16 -22.42 16.81 27.89
C SER A 16 -23.29 15.56 28.09
N LYS A 17 -23.06 14.52 27.28
CA LYS A 17 -23.80 13.24 27.33
C LYS A 17 -23.21 12.26 28.34
N ILE A 18 -22.04 12.56 28.92
CA ILE A 18 -21.38 11.73 29.92
C ILE A 18 -21.78 12.23 31.30
N ASP A 19 -22.38 11.35 32.10
CA ASP A 19 -22.67 11.64 33.49
C ASP A 19 -21.38 11.56 34.32
N GLY A 20 -21.04 12.63 35.05
CA GLY A 20 -19.81 12.70 35.84
C GLY A 20 -19.26 14.12 36.03
N ASP A 21 -18.16 14.22 36.78
CA ASP A 21 -17.50 15.49 37.03
C ASP A 21 -16.82 16.02 35.75
N LYS A 22 -17.34 17.16 35.27
CA LYS A 22 -16.89 17.84 34.05
C LYS A 22 -15.40 18.14 34.04
N LYS A 23 -14.77 18.36 35.20
CA LYS A 23 -13.32 18.60 35.28
C LYS A 23 -12.55 17.38 34.79
N TYR A 24 -12.86 16.20 35.31
CA TYR A 24 -12.19 14.95 34.92
C TYR A 24 -12.52 14.56 33.48
N ILE A 25 -13.77 14.75 33.05
CA ILE A 25 -14.19 14.50 31.67
C ILE A 25 -13.37 15.35 30.68
N ASN A 26 -13.22 16.65 30.97
CA ASN A 26 -12.40 17.55 30.16
C ASN A 26 -10.90 17.22 30.22
N GLU A 27 -10.38 16.77 31.37
CA GLU A 27 -8.99 16.30 31.47
C GLU A 27 -8.72 15.06 30.60
N VAL A 28 -9.67 14.13 30.52
CA VAL A 28 -9.57 12.97 29.63
C VAL A 28 -9.59 13.42 28.17
N ALA A 29 -10.52 14.30 27.79
CA ALA A 29 -10.64 14.80 26.43
C ALA A 29 -9.33 15.45 25.93
N LYS A 30 -8.64 16.22 26.79
CA LYS A 30 -7.34 16.84 26.51
C LYS A 30 -6.20 15.84 26.27
N LYS A 31 -6.35 14.59 26.74
CA LYS A 31 -5.34 13.53 26.60
C LYS A 31 -5.62 12.60 25.41
N ILE A 32 -6.73 12.79 24.69
CA ILE A 32 -7.05 11.97 23.51
C ILE A 32 -6.06 12.28 22.39
N THR A 33 -5.33 11.26 21.95
CA THR A 33 -4.45 11.33 20.80
C THR A 33 -5.22 11.09 19.50
N PRO A 34 -4.82 11.69 18.36
CA PRO A 34 -5.44 11.42 17.08
C PRO A 34 -5.49 9.93 16.75
N ILE A 35 -6.66 9.45 16.35
CA ILE A 35 -6.85 8.08 15.87
C ILE A 35 -6.70 8.11 14.35
N THR A 36 -5.73 7.38 13.83
CA THR A 36 -5.55 7.23 12.37
C THR A 36 -5.82 5.79 11.96
N TYR A 37 -6.63 5.61 10.93
CA TYR A 37 -6.88 4.31 10.31
C TYR A 37 -6.55 4.36 8.83
N LYS A 38 -5.92 3.31 8.32
CA LYS A 38 -5.60 3.17 6.91
C LYS A 38 -6.22 1.90 6.34
N LEU A 39 -6.78 2.01 5.14
CA LEU A 39 -7.32 0.90 4.37
C LEU A 39 -6.73 0.94 2.95
N LEU A 40 -6.42 -0.23 2.41
CA LEU A 40 -6.02 -0.38 1.02
C LEU A 40 -7.03 -1.28 0.31
N TYR A 41 -7.44 -0.91 -0.90
CA TYR A 41 -8.28 -1.76 -1.74
C TYR A 41 -7.85 -1.70 -3.21
N ILE A 42 -8.19 -2.75 -3.96
CA ILE A 42 -7.91 -2.83 -5.40
C ILE A 42 -9.21 -2.61 -6.16
N ASN A 43 -9.25 -1.59 -7.01
CA ASN A 43 -10.35 -1.34 -7.91
C ASN A 43 -10.36 -2.41 -9.03
N GLU A 44 -11.41 -3.21 -9.07
CA GLU A 44 -11.52 -4.36 -9.96
C GLU A 44 -11.61 -3.99 -11.45
N THR A 45 -12.23 -2.85 -11.77
CA THR A 45 -12.42 -2.38 -13.14
C THR A 45 -11.14 -1.75 -13.71
N LYS A 46 -10.31 -1.15 -12.84
CA LYS A 46 -8.98 -0.61 -13.22
C LYS A 46 -7.87 -1.66 -13.23
N CYS A 47 -8.02 -2.76 -12.48
CA CYS A 47 -6.98 -3.78 -12.38
C CYS A 47 -6.71 -4.48 -13.72
N ILE A 48 -5.48 -4.36 -14.24
CA ILE A 48 -5.07 -5.02 -15.50
C ILE A 48 -4.51 -6.45 -15.33
N ARG A 49 -4.60 -7.04 -14.13
CA ARG A 49 -4.14 -8.41 -13.84
C ARG A 49 -2.65 -8.66 -14.12
N CYS A 50 -1.82 -7.64 -13.95
CA CYS A 50 -0.36 -7.74 -14.12
C CYS A 50 0.35 -8.48 -12.99
N ASN A 51 -0.32 -8.68 -11.85
CA ASN A 51 0.21 -9.37 -10.67
C ASN A 51 1.52 -8.80 -10.10
N LEU A 52 1.88 -7.57 -10.44
CA LEU A 52 3.03 -6.91 -9.80
C LEU A 52 2.76 -6.68 -8.31
N CYS A 53 1.57 -6.25 -7.92
CA CYS A 53 1.22 -6.12 -6.50
C CYS A 53 1.32 -7.45 -5.75
N TYR A 54 0.86 -8.55 -6.37
CA TYR A 54 0.98 -9.91 -5.81
C TYR A 54 2.45 -10.30 -5.59
N LYS A 55 3.31 -10.10 -6.59
CA LYS A 55 4.73 -10.48 -6.54
C LYS A 55 5.54 -9.63 -5.54
N GLU A 56 5.12 -8.38 -5.33
CA GLU A 56 5.86 -7.39 -4.56
C GLU A 56 5.29 -7.18 -3.15
N CYS A 57 4.29 -7.97 -2.76
CA CYS A 57 3.75 -7.92 -1.41
C CYS A 57 4.71 -8.65 -0.46
N PRO A 58 5.31 -7.98 0.54
CA PRO A 58 6.30 -8.60 1.42
C PRO A 58 5.71 -9.56 2.46
N VAL A 59 4.38 -9.65 2.54
CA VAL A 59 3.64 -10.41 3.57
C VAL A 59 2.55 -11.30 2.97
N ASP A 60 2.60 -11.56 1.65
CA ASP A 60 1.66 -12.41 0.93
C ASP A 60 0.17 -12.06 1.17
N ALA A 61 -0.12 -10.77 1.37
CA ALA A 61 -1.46 -10.25 1.64
C ALA A 61 -2.26 -9.93 0.37
N ILE A 62 -1.90 -10.51 -0.77
CA ILE A 62 -2.59 -10.28 -2.05
C ILE A 62 -2.91 -11.61 -2.70
N GLU A 63 -4.16 -11.78 -3.12
CA GLU A 63 -4.57 -12.87 -4.00
C GLU A 63 -4.16 -12.57 -5.44
N LYS A 64 -3.54 -13.55 -6.11
CA LYS A 64 -3.14 -13.45 -7.51
C LYS A 64 -4.36 -13.27 -8.43
N ALA A 65 -4.31 -12.26 -9.29
CA ALA A 65 -5.30 -12.04 -10.33
C ALA A 65 -5.26 -13.15 -11.40
N LYS A 66 -6.42 -13.48 -11.94
CA LYS A 66 -6.65 -14.39 -13.07
C LYS A 66 -7.30 -13.62 -14.22
N VAL A 67 -7.40 -14.22 -15.40
CA VAL A 67 -8.06 -13.58 -16.55
C VAL A 67 -9.46 -13.05 -16.21
N LYS A 68 -10.24 -13.83 -15.44
CA LYS A 68 -11.62 -13.48 -15.04
C LYS A 68 -11.75 -12.81 -13.65
N LYS A 69 -10.70 -12.77 -12.83
CA LYS A 69 -10.76 -12.28 -11.43
C LYS A 69 -9.63 -11.28 -11.19
N SER A 70 -9.93 -10.08 -10.72
CA SER A 70 -8.93 -9.09 -10.29
C SER A 70 -8.09 -9.61 -9.12
N ALA A 71 -6.97 -8.94 -8.83
CA ALA A 71 -6.26 -9.15 -7.58
C ALA A 71 -7.11 -8.61 -6.42
N LYS A 72 -7.00 -9.22 -5.24
CA LYS A 72 -7.69 -8.79 -4.02
C LYS A 72 -6.71 -8.74 -2.86
N ILE A 73 -6.88 -7.79 -1.94
CA ILE A 73 -6.10 -7.72 -0.71
C ILE A 73 -6.75 -8.65 0.33
N ILE A 74 -5.92 -9.43 1.02
CA ILE A 74 -6.32 -10.26 2.17
C ILE A 74 -6.13 -9.38 3.42
N GLU A 75 -7.23 -8.90 3.99
CA GLU A 75 -7.23 -7.79 4.94
C GLU A 75 -6.50 -8.09 6.25
N ASP A 76 -6.65 -9.32 6.77
CA ASP A 76 -6.02 -9.81 8.00
C ASP A 76 -4.49 -9.93 7.88
N LYS A 77 -3.97 -10.13 6.68
CA LYS A 77 -2.52 -10.19 6.40
C LYS A 77 -1.92 -8.84 6.02
N CYS A 78 -2.74 -7.89 5.58
CA CYS A 78 -2.24 -6.64 5.01
C CYS A 78 -1.68 -5.71 6.09
N VAL A 79 -0.36 -5.48 6.04
CA VAL A 79 0.34 -4.55 6.96
C VAL A 79 0.38 -3.10 6.45
N LYS A 80 -0.40 -2.77 5.42
CA LYS A 80 -0.65 -1.37 4.99
C LYS A 80 0.62 -0.56 4.64
N CYS A 81 1.65 -1.24 4.13
CA CYS A 81 2.96 -0.67 3.75
C CYS A 81 3.00 0.08 2.40
N GLU A 82 1.88 0.12 1.67
CA GLU A 82 1.72 0.90 0.41
C GLU A 82 2.55 0.44 -0.80
N ILE A 83 3.45 -0.54 -0.67
CA ILE A 83 4.29 -1.05 -1.78
C ILE A 83 3.45 -1.48 -2.98
N CYS A 84 2.31 -2.14 -2.75
CA CYS A 84 1.42 -2.55 -3.83
C CYS A 84 0.88 -1.35 -4.62
N ALA A 85 0.51 -0.26 -3.93
CA ALA A 85 0.04 0.98 -4.56
C ALA A 85 1.16 1.68 -5.33
N GLN A 86 2.36 1.79 -4.75
CA GLN A 86 3.53 2.34 -5.45
C GLN A 86 3.86 1.57 -6.73
N THR A 87 3.67 0.25 -6.69
CA THR A 87 3.99 -0.67 -7.78
C THR A 87 2.92 -0.71 -8.86
N CYS A 88 1.68 -0.33 -8.57
CA CYS A 88 0.58 -0.50 -9.49
C CYS A 88 0.74 0.41 -10.72
N PRO A 89 0.96 -0.12 -11.93
CA PRO A 89 1.26 0.71 -13.12
C PRO A 89 0.08 1.58 -13.60
N VAL A 90 -1.13 1.31 -13.10
CA VAL A 90 -2.38 1.91 -13.61
C VAL A 90 -3.18 2.62 -12.51
N GLY A 91 -2.61 2.79 -11.32
CA GLY A 91 -3.32 3.44 -10.20
C GLY A 91 -4.62 2.72 -9.81
N ALA A 92 -4.63 1.39 -9.88
CA ALA A 92 -5.81 0.59 -9.51
C ALA A 92 -5.90 0.30 -8.00
N ILE A 93 -4.88 0.65 -7.22
CA ILE A 93 -4.84 0.40 -5.78
C ILE A 93 -4.95 1.73 -5.05
N TYR A 94 -5.98 1.82 -4.22
CA TYR A 94 -6.33 3.02 -3.48
C TYR A 94 -5.89 2.88 -2.03
N VAL A 95 -5.42 3.97 -1.47
CA VAL A 95 -5.08 4.07 -0.05
C VAL A 95 -5.98 5.11 0.57
N ILE A 96 -6.87 4.68 1.47
CA ILE A 96 -7.79 5.57 2.16
C ILE A 96 -7.29 5.75 3.59
N GLU A 97 -7.17 6.99 4.03
CA GLU A 97 -6.75 7.37 5.37
C GLU A 97 -7.92 8.07 6.07
N GLY A 98 -8.32 7.53 7.21
CA GLY A 98 -9.25 8.14 8.15
C GLY A 98 -8.48 8.69 9.34
N ARG A 99 -8.81 9.90 9.79
CA ARG A 99 -8.25 10.52 10.99
C ARG A 99 -9.39 11.09 11.83
N ALA A 100 -9.34 10.87 13.14
CA ALA A 100 -10.19 11.54 14.11
C ALA A 100 -9.30 12.24 15.13
N GLU A 101 -9.51 13.54 15.35
CA GLU A 101 -8.74 14.32 16.29
C GLU A 101 -9.57 15.40 16.97
N ILE A 102 -9.04 15.96 18.05
CA ILE A 102 -9.66 17.04 18.79
C ILE A 102 -8.80 18.28 18.60
N GLU A 103 -9.38 19.34 18.05
CA GLU A 103 -8.74 20.63 17.86
C GLU A 103 -9.79 21.72 18.16
N ASP A 104 -9.39 22.76 18.89
CA ASP A 104 -10.24 23.93 19.20
C ASP A 104 -11.65 23.61 19.75
N SER A 105 -11.74 22.61 20.64
CA SER A 105 -13.03 22.13 21.22
C SER A 105 -14.01 21.55 20.19
N GLU A 106 -13.49 21.11 19.05
CA GLU A 106 -14.21 20.34 18.05
C GLU A 106 -13.54 18.99 17.84
N VAL A 107 -14.35 17.97 17.56
CA VAL A 107 -13.86 16.68 17.05
C VAL A 107 -13.92 16.70 15.54
N HIS A 108 -12.77 16.59 14.89
CA HIS A 108 -12.62 16.61 13.44
C HIS A 108 -12.43 15.18 12.95
N TYR A 109 -13.30 14.76 12.02
CA TYR A 109 -13.18 13.49 11.32
C TYR A 109 -12.86 13.76 9.86
N THR A 110 -11.77 13.17 9.39
CA THR A 110 -11.27 13.38 8.04
C THR A 110 -11.11 12.03 7.35
N ILE A 111 -11.70 11.86 6.17
CA ILE A 111 -11.45 10.72 5.29
C ILE A 111 -10.90 11.24 3.98
N LYS A 112 -9.72 10.75 3.58
CA LYS A 112 -9.08 11.15 2.33
C LYS A 112 -8.50 9.98 1.55
N GLU A 113 -8.55 10.09 0.23
CA GLU A 113 -7.71 9.27 -0.65
C GLU A 113 -6.27 9.80 -0.59
N LYS A 114 -5.35 8.98 -0.07
CA LYS A 114 -3.94 9.30 -0.03
C LYS A 114 -3.30 9.06 -1.39
N SER A 115 -2.69 10.11 -1.95
CA SER A 115 -1.86 9.99 -3.15
C SER A 115 -0.57 9.25 -2.82
N ILE A 116 -0.29 8.17 -3.55
CA ILE A 116 0.90 7.35 -3.38
C ILE A 116 1.81 7.52 -4.59
N PRO A 117 3.10 7.85 -4.39
CA PRO A 117 4.03 7.97 -5.51
C PRO A 117 4.28 6.61 -6.15
N HIS A 118 4.29 6.56 -7.48
CA HIS A 118 4.60 5.35 -8.21
C HIS A 118 6.10 5.17 -8.36
N ARG A 119 6.61 3.99 -8.03
CA ARG A 119 8.00 3.63 -8.36
C ARG A 119 8.13 3.33 -9.84
N LYS A 120 9.35 3.47 -10.36
CA LYS A 120 9.64 3.26 -11.78
C LYS A 120 9.49 1.78 -12.17
N ILE A 121 8.97 1.53 -13.36
CA ILE A 121 8.93 0.23 -14.01
C ILE A 121 9.58 0.41 -15.38
N ARG A 122 10.67 -0.32 -15.66
CA ARG A 122 11.41 -0.21 -16.91
C ARG A 122 11.40 -1.55 -17.63
N LEU A 123 10.86 -1.57 -18.85
CA LEU A 123 10.96 -2.74 -19.72
C LEU A 123 12.44 -3.02 -20.04
N LYS A 124 12.85 -4.29 -19.94
CA LYS A 124 14.18 -4.77 -20.36
C LYS A 124 14.09 -5.65 -21.59
N LYS A 125 13.16 -6.62 -21.57
CA LYS A 125 12.99 -7.57 -22.67
C LYS A 125 11.52 -7.94 -22.83
N TYR A 126 11.09 -8.07 -24.07
CA TYR A 126 9.79 -8.62 -24.45
C TYR A 126 10.02 -9.71 -25.49
N GLU A 127 9.41 -10.88 -25.28
CA GLU A 127 9.43 -11.97 -26.25
C GLU A 127 8.02 -12.53 -26.42
N LEU A 128 7.63 -12.76 -27.67
CA LEU A 128 6.41 -13.47 -28.05
C LEU A 128 6.81 -14.68 -28.90
N ASP A 129 6.50 -15.88 -28.43
CA ASP A 129 6.59 -17.09 -29.25
C ASP A 129 5.36 -17.16 -30.17
N GLU A 130 5.57 -16.83 -31.44
CA GLU A 130 4.54 -16.81 -32.47
C GLU A 130 4.00 -18.20 -32.82
N ASN A 131 4.80 -19.25 -32.66
CA ASN A 131 4.40 -20.63 -32.96
C ASN A 131 3.37 -21.14 -31.95
N THR A 132 3.53 -20.75 -30.68
CA THR A 132 2.59 -21.09 -29.61
C THR A 132 1.40 -20.12 -29.53
N CYS A 133 1.54 -18.92 -30.10
CA CYS A 133 0.51 -17.88 -30.06
C CYS A 133 -0.72 -18.24 -30.91
N ILE A 134 -1.85 -18.49 -30.24
CA ILE A 134 -3.15 -18.72 -30.89
C ILE A 134 -3.90 -17.44 -31.30
N LYS A 135 -3.25 -16.27 -31.21
CA LYS A 135 -3.79 -14.97 -31.64
C LYS A 135 -5.19 -14.66 -31.06
N CYS A 136 -5.40 -15.01 -29.78
CA CYS A 136 -6.71 -14.86 -29.12
C CYS A 136 -7.08 -13.41 -28.77
N GLY A 137 -6.11 -12.51 -28.66
CA GLY A 137 -6.28 -11.08 -28.37
C GLY A 137 -6.43 -10.69 -26.89
N ILE A 138 -6.35 -11.64 -25.95
CA ILE A 138 -6.49 -11.34 -24.51
C ILE A 138 -5.37 -10.39 -24.03
N CYS A 139 -4.15 -10.54 -24.56
CA CYS A 139 -3.02 -9.65 -24.24
C CYS A 139 -3.31 -8.18 -24.62
N ALA A 140 -3.90 -7.92 -25.78
CA ALA A 140 -4.31 -6.59 -26.21
C ALA A 140 -5.38 -5.99 -25.29
N ARG A 141 -6.39 -6.79 -24.91
CA ARG A 141 -7.47 -6.35 -24.00
C ARG A 141 -6.95 -5.82 -22.65
N PHE A 142 -5.86 -6.39 -22.12
CA PHE A 142 -5.28 -5.98 -20.83
C PHE A 142 -4.06 -5.08 -20.96
N CYS A 143 -3.74 -4.60 -22.17
CA CYS A 143 -2.65 -3.68 -22.39
C CYS A 143 -3.11 -2.24 -22.10
N PRO A 144 -2.67 -1.60 -20.99
CA PRO A 144 -3.16 -0.27 -20.62
C PRO A 144 -2.68 0.84 -21.56
N THR A 145 -1.61 0.61 -22.32
CA THR A 145 -0.98 1.60 -23.20
C THR A 145 -1.29 1.35 -24.67
N ASN A 146 -2.12 0.35 -25.00
CA ASN A 146 -2.39 -0.10 -26.37
C ASN A 146 -1.14 -0.46 -27.17
N ALA A 147 -0.05 -0.85 -26.49
CA ALA A 147 1.17 -1.36 -27.11
C ALA A 147 0.96 -2.65 -27.92
N ILE A 148 -0.13 -3.37 -27.70
CA ILE A 148 -0.46 -4.61 -28.42
C ILE A 148 -1.74 -4.40 -29.22
N LYS A 149 -1.66 -4.53 -30.54
CA LYS A 149 -2.81 -4.61 -31.44
C LYS A 149 -3.03 -6.06 -31.84
N ALA A 150 -4.27 -6.51 -31.79
CA ALA A 150 -4.62 -7.89 -32.09
C ALA A 150 -5.80 -7.96 -33.05
N VAL A 151 -5.63 -8.65 -34.17
CA VAL A 151 -6.74 -9.11 -34.99
C VAL A 151 -6.97 -10.56 -34.67
N ARG A 152 -8.11 -10.86 -34.03
CA ARG A 152 -8.42 -12.20 -33.49
C ARG A 152 -8.22 -13.26 -34.57
N ARG A 153 -7.43 -14.30 -34.24
CA ARG A 153 -7.04 -15.43 -35.13
C ARG A 153 -6.23 -15.04 -36.37
N LYS A 154 -5.83 -13.78 -36.54
CA LYS A 154 -5.11 -13.31 -37.73
C LYS A 154 -3.71 -12.79 -37.42
N SER A 155 -3.58 -11.75 -36.58
CA SER A 155 -2.28 -11.13 -36.26
C SER A 155 -2.20 -10.62 -34.82
N ILE A 156 -0.96 -10.51 -34.32
CA ILE A 156 -0.58 -9.78 -33.10
C ILE A 156 0.57 -8.86 -33.51
N GLU A 157 0.42 -7.57 -33.26
CA GLU A 157 1.45 -6.55 -33.50
C GLU A 157 1.79 -5.88 -32.17
N VAL A 158 3.08 -5.71 -31.88
CA VAL A 158 3.56 -5.15 -30.62
C VAL A 158 4.45 -3.95 -30.90
N ASN A 159 4.05 -2.78 -30.38
CA ASN A 159 4.87 -1.57 -30.36
C ASN A 159 5.53 -1.46 -28.98
N LEU A 160 6.85 -1.68 -28.91
CA LEU A 160 7.59 -1.67 -27.66
C LEU A 160 7.83 -0.26 -27.10
N ASP A 161 7.76 0.78 -27.91
CA ASP A 161 7.90 2.18 -27.44
C ASP A 161 6.72 2.59 -26.54
N LEU A 162 5.56 1.97 -26.74
CA LEU A 162 4.37 2.16 -25.90
C LEU A 162 4.35 1.20 -24.70
N CYS A 163 5.23 0.19 -24.65
CA CYS A 163 5.16 -0.85 -23.64
C CYS A 163 5.77 -0.38 -22.31
N MET A 164 4.94 -0.26 -21.27
CA MET A 164 5.40 0.13 -19.93
C MET A 164 6.00 -1.02 -19.09
N GLY A 165 6.16 -2.22 -19.65
CA GLY A 165 6.73 -3.37 -18.94
C GLY A 165 5.87 -3.93 -17.79
N CYS A 166 4.56 -3.62 -17.73
CA CYS A 166 3.69 -4.11 -16.66
C CYS A 166 3.49 -5.64 -16.68
N GLY A 167 3.64 -6.29 -17.84
CA GLY A 167 3.55 -7.75 -17.97
C GLY A 167 2.15 -8.34 -17.85
N ALA A 168 1.10 -7.52 -17.89
CA ALA A 168 -0.29 -8.01 -17.92
C ALA A 168 -0.50 -9.04 -19.03
N CYS A 169 0.06 -8.80 -20.22
CA CYS A 169 0.00 -9.70 -21.37
C CYS A 169 0.55 -11.11 -21.07
N ALA A 170 1.68 -11.23 -20.35
CA ALA A 170 2.25 -12.52 -19.95
C ALA A 170 1.39 -13.24 -18.90
N GLU A 171 0.86 -12.51 -17.93
CA GLU A 171 0.01 -13.08 -16.88
C GLU A 171 -1.31 -13.62 -17.44
N VAL A 172 -1.94 -12.89 -18.36
CA VAL A 172 -3.25 -13.26 -18.94
C VAL A 172 -3.14 -14.21 -20.14
N CYS A 173 -1.94 -14.44 -20.68
CA CYS A 173 -1.77 -15.34 -21.82
C CYS A 173 -2.08 -16.80 -21.42
N PRO A 174 -3.10 -17.45 -22.02
CA PRO A 174 -3.48 -18.81 -21.68
C PRO A 174 -2.45 -19.85 -22.15
N LYS A 175 -1.64 -19.51 -23.15
CA LYS A 175 -0.59 -20.37 -23.69
C LYS A 175 0.80 -20.06 -23.12
N LYS A 176 0.91 -19.03 -22.26
CA LYS A 176 2.18 -18.58 -21.64
C LYS A 176 3.33 -18.34 -22.64
N CYS A 177 3.00 -17.94 -23.86
CA CYS A 177 3.96 -17.66 -24.93
C CYS A 177 4.55 -16.24 -24.92
N ILE A 178 4.25 -15.45 -23.88
CA ILE A 178 4.77 -14.07 -23.75
C ILE A 178 5.67 -14.03 -22.52
N LYS A 179 6.90 -13.52 -22.69
CA LYS A 179 7.83 -13.22 -21.60
C LYS A 179 8.06 -11.71 -21.53
N VAL A 180 8.06 -11.18 -20.32
CA VAL A 180 8.31 -9.75 -20.06
C VAL A 180 9.27 -9.63 -18.90
N GLU A 181 10.52 -9.29 -19.22
CA GLU A 181 11.57 -8.95 -18.26
C GLU A 181 11.58 -7.44 -18.04
N ARG A 182 11.74 -7.04 -16.78
CA ARG A 182 11.68 -5.65 -16.36
C ARG A 182 12.60 -5.42 -15.18
N GLU A 183 12.89 -4.15 -14.96
CA GLU A 183 13.52 -3.64 -13.75
C GLU A 183 12.50 -2.80 -12.98
N LEU A 184 12.45 -3.00 -11.66
CA LEU A 184 11.65 -2.20 -10.75
C LEU A 184 12.57 -1.25 -10.02
N GLY A 185 12.17 0.02 -9.93
CA GLY A 185 12.83 0.96 -9.05
C GLY A 185 12.69 0.58 -7.59
N GLU A 186 13.48 1.22 -6.74
CA GLU A 186 13.39 1.07 -5.30
C GLU A 186 12.01 1.47 -4.77
N VAL A 187 11.65 0.87 -3.64
CA VAL A 187 10.46 1.29 -2.88
C VAL A 187 10.70 2.71 -2.36
N ILE A 188 9.77 3.60 -2.65
CA ILE A 188 9.86 5.01 -2.25
C ILE A 188 9.50 5.09 -0.76
N LYS A 189 10.46 5.50 0.07
CA LYS A 189 10.26 5.72 1.50
C LYS A 189 9.64 7.10 1.71
N THR A 190 8.31 7.16 1.87
CA THR A 190 7.55 8.40 2.12
C THR A 190 7.51 8.82 3.59
N ARG A 191 7.99 7.94 4.48
CA ARG A 191 8.07 8.16 5.93
C ARG A 191 9.48 7.93 6.43
N ASP A 192 9.77 8.41 7.62
CA ASP A 192 10.93 7.99 8.40
C ASP A 192 10.47 7.40 9.73
N ILE A 193 11.36 6.63 10.35
CA ILE A 193 11.10 5.92 11.60
C ILE A 193 12.35 5.92 12.46
N GLU A 194 12.16 6.10 13.77
CA GLU A 194 13.24 6.16 14.74
C GLU A 194 12.83 5.56 16.10
N VAL A 195 13.82 5.08 16.83
CA VAL A 195 13.68 4.57 18.19
C VAL A 195 14.26 5.59 19.16
N ASP A 196 13.42 6.14 20.03
CA ASP A 196 13.80 6.91 21.19
C ASP A 196 14.40 5.97 22.24
N LYS A 197 15.74 5.98 22.33
CA LYS A 197 16.49 5.08 23.21
C LYS A 197 16.23 5.34 24.70
N ASN A 198 15.75 6.53 25.07
CA ASN A 198 15.42 6.86 26.46
C ASN A 198 14.08 6.25 26.89
N LEU A 199 13.13 6.14 25.97
CA LEU A 199 11.82 5.53 26.22
C LEU A 199 11.80 4.01 25.99
N CYS A 200 12.75 3.49 25.22
CA CYS A 200 12.83 2.07 24.91
C CYS A 200 13.26 1.28 26.15
N VAL A 201 12.40 0.36 26.59
CA VAL A 201 12.64 -0.50 27.76
C VAL A 201 13.20 -1.88 27.40
N GLY A 202 13.52 -2.13 26.13
CA GLY A 202 14.13 -3.40 25.72
C GLY A 202 13.20 -4.62 25.80
N CYS A 203 11.88 -4.44 25.72
CA CYS A 203 10.92 -5.55 25.83
C CYS A 203 10.85 -6.48 24.59
N LEU A 204 11.50 -6.09 23.48
CA LEU A 204 11.64 -6.86 22.24
C LEU A 204 10.35 -7.19 21.47
N VAL A 205 9.16 -6.77 21.93
CA VAL A 205 7.88 -6.98 21.22
C VAL A 205 7.93 -6.49 19.78
N CYS A 206 8.58 -5.35 19.52
CA CYS A 206 8.70 -4.81 18.16
C CYS A 206 9.54 -5.70 17.22
N ILE A 207 10.47 -6.50 17.75
CA ILE A 207 11.25 -7.46 16.95
C ILE A 207 10.32 -8.58 16.50
N GLU A 208 9.61 -9.23 17.43
CA GLU A 208 8.66 -10.32 17.16
C GLU A 208 7.54 -9.89 16.20
N GLU A 209 7.07 -8.65 16.34
CA GLU A 209 5.97 -8.12 15.53
C GLU A 209 6.43 -7.58 14.16
N CYS A 210 7.74 -7.54 13.86
CA CYS A 210 8.23 -7.04 12.58
C CYS A 210 8.04 -8.09 11.48
N PRO A 211 7.14 -7.89 10.50
CA PRO A 211 6.79 -8.93 9.52
C PRO A 211 7.89 -9.23 8.50
N ILE A 212 9.00 -8.50 8.54
CA ILE A 212 10.11 -8.59 7.59
C ILE A 212 11.48 -8.61 8.28
N ASN A 213 11.52 -8.79 9.61
CA ASN A 213 12.77 -8.88 10.38
C ASN A 213 13.72 -7.69 10.14
N ALA A 214 13.18 -6.47 10.21
CA ALA A 214 13.94 -5.23 10.04
C ALA A 214 14.39 -4.59 11.36
N ILE A 215 14.16 -5.25 12.49
CA ILE A 215 14.50 -4.73 13.81
C ILE A 215 15.40 -5.74 14.50
N ASP A 216 16.54 -5.28 14.99
CA ASP A 216 17.54 -6.09 15.68
C ASP A 216 17.73 -5.60 17.11
N GLN A 217 18.09 -6.51 18.01
CA GLN A 217 18.52 -6.14 19.36
C GLN A 217 19.86 -5.38 19.30
N ASP A 218 19.99 -4.35 20.13
CA ASP A 218 21.12 -3.44 20.17
C ASP A 218 21.41 -3.11 21.64
N GLY A 219 22.19 -3.96 22.29
CA GLY A 219 22.38 -3.93 23.75
C GLY A 219 21.09 -4.25 24.50
N ASP A 220 20.70 -3.37 25.42
CA ASP A 220 19.43 -3.41 26.15
C ASP A 220 18.27 -2.75 25.37
N LYS A 221 18.54 -2.23 24.17
CA LYS A 221 17.57 -1.54 23.31
C LYS A 221 17.40 -2.30 21.99
N VAL A 222 16.72 -1.66 21.04
CA VAL A 222 16.53 -2.15 19.67
C VAL A 222 16.98 -1.12 18.66
N LYS A 223 17.35 -1.56 17.45
CA LYS A 223 17.64 -0.69 16.30
C LYS A 223 16.86 -1.16 15.08
N ILE A 224 16.45 -0.21 14.23
CA ILE A 224 15.72 -0.49 13.00
C ILE A 224 16.69 -0.39 11.82
N ASN A 225 16.81 -1.46 11.04
CA ASN A 225 17.46 -1.43 9.74
C ASN A 225 16.55 -0.70 8.74
N LYS A 226 16.87 0.55 8.43
CA LYS A 226 16.05 1.42 7.57
C LYS A 226 15.97 0.94 6.11
N ASP A 227 16.99 0.22 5.64
CA ASP A 227 17.00 -0.32 4.27
C ASP A 227 15.96 -1.42 4.14
N LYS A 228 15.94 -2.36 5.09
CA LYS A 228 14.94 -3.43 5.17
C LYS A 228 13.54 -2.90 5.49
N CYS A 229 13.42 -1.94 6.42
CA CYS A 229 12.14 -1.49 6.96
C CYS A 229 11.13 -1.03 5.90
N ILE A 230 10.00 -1.71 5.77
CA ILE A 230 8.94 -1.36 4.80
C ILE A 230 7.96 -0.28 5.30
N LEU A 231 8.24 0.36 6.45
CA LEU A 231 7.44 1.47 7.01
C LEU A 231 5.95 1.13 7.18
N CYS A 232 5.66 -0.11 7.62
CA CYS A 232 4.30 -0.56 7.88
C CYS A 232 3.69 0.03 9.16
N GLY A 233 4.51 0.45 10.12
CA GLY A 233 4.06 1.04 11.39
C GLY A 233 3.73 0.05 12.49
N ARG A 234 3.72 -1.27 12.24
CA ARG A 234 3.36 -2.27 13.27
C ARG A 234 4.17 -2.16 14.56
N CYS A 235 5.47 -1.86 14.46
CA CYS A 235 6.33 -1.63 15.62
C CYS A 235 5.97 -0.36 16.41
N VAL A 236 5.40 0.66 15.77
CA VAL A 236 4.87 1.86 16.44
C VAL A 236 3.61 1.47 17.23
N ASP A 237 2.69 0.76 16.57
CA ASP A 237 1.39 0.38 17.16
C ASP A 237 1.53 -0.52 18.41
N VAL A 238 2.52 -1.41 18.42
CA VAL A 238 2.74 -2.37 19.53
C VAL A 238 3.67 -1.83 20.62
N CYS A 239 4.26 -0.64 20.48
CA CYS A 239 5.22 -0.12 21.44
C CYS A 239 4.51 0.44 22.70
N PRO A 240 4.62 -0.20 23.88
CA PRO A 240 3.86 0.22 25.05
C PRO A 240 4.35 1.56 25.64
N THR A 241 5.57 1.99 25.31
CA THR A 241 6.17 3.22 25.82
C THR A 241 6.24 4.32 24.76
N ASN A 242 5.64 4.12 23.58
CA ASN A 242 5.74 5.04 22.43
C ASN A 242 7.19 5.42 22.08
N ALA A 243 8.13 4.50 22.32
CA ALA A 243 9.54 4.70 22.01
C ALA A 243 9.83 4.69 20.51
N ILE A 244 8.95 4.12 19.68
CA ILE A 244 9.13 4.09 18.23
C ILE A 244 8.23 5.15 17.60
N LYS A 245 8.83 6.11 16.89
CA LYS A 245 8.14 7.23 16.26
C LYS A 245 8.26 7.11 14.74
N MET A 246 7.16 7.38 14.03
CA MET A 246 7.12 7.39 12.57
C MET A 246 6.42 8.66 12.09
N TRP A 247 6.97 9.31 11.07
CA TRP A 247 6.47 10.58 10.53
C TRP A 247 6.64 10.66 9.01
N GLU A 248 5.88 11.53 8.35
CA GLU A 248 6.05 11.78 6.91
C GLU A 248 7.33 12.58 6.64
N LYS A 249 8.07 12.21 5.60
CA LYS A 249 9.22 13.01 5.15
C LYS A 249 8.70 14.30 4.51
N LYS A 250 9.27 15.43 4.96
CA LYS A 250 9.07 16.74 4.33
C LYS A 250 9.85 16.84 3.03
#